data_AF-A0A0J7M734-F1
#
_entry.id   AF-A0A0J7M734-F1
#
_cell.length_a   1.000
_cell.length_b   1.000
_cell.length_c   1.000
_cell.angle_alpha   90.00
_cell.angle_beta   90.00
_cell.angle_gamma   90.00
#
_symmetry.space_group_name_H-M   'P 1'
#
loop_
_entity.id
_entity.type
_entity.pdbx_description
1 polymer ?
#
loop_
_entity_poly.entity_id
_entity_poly.type
_entity_poly.pdbx_seq_one_letter_code
_entity_poly.pdbx_strand_id
1 'polypeptide(L)'
;MSAWGNDAKGWDTNQQRHELAKVIYQPTLSVKAEQSALDGRTSYCAFRLELPGLSSLEVDNMEWAILRQEGTAWDPDHDYWNQAFTTTNMGAAGVALELSLTGADLDTAGGFYLAFRYKAANSPNWLPETDKAYHYRLTLHEQGNVPMVGANETKQWQAVTPLEAPDTRLTALIIKYHTLISDPTKS
;
A
#
# COMPACT_ATOMS: atom_id res chain seq x y z
N MET A 1 -29.85 38.67 19.31
CA MET A 1 -29.56 37.92 18.07
C MET A 1 -28.25 37.19 18.28
N SER A 2 -28.30 35.90 18.57
CA SER A 2 -27.12 35.04 18.50
C SER A 2 -27.47 33.94 17.51
N ALA A 3 -26.86 34.02 16.33
CA ALA A 3 -27.02 33.06 15.25
C ALA A 3 -26.36 31.75 15.68
N TRP A 4 -27.06 30.98 16.49
CA TRP A 4 -26.87 29.54 16.58
C TRP A 4 -27.49 28.97 15.30
N GLY A 5 -26.68 29.00 14.25
CA GLY A 5 -27.00 28.44 12.96
C GLY A 5 -27.39 26.97 13.12
N ASN A 6 -28.64 26.69 12.78
CA ASN A 6 -29.08 25.38 12.36
C ASN A 6 -28.17 24.90 11.23
N ASP A 7 -27.36 23.88 11.52
CA ASP A 7 -27.08 22.74 10.63
C ASP A 7 -26.17 21.75 11.36
N ALA A 8 -26.71 21.12 12.41
CA ALA A 8 -26.19 19.82 12.80
C ALA A 8 -26.60 18.82 11.72
N LYS A 9 -25.81 18.69 10.65
CA LYS A 9 -25.79 17.46 9.85
C LYS A 9 -25.24 16.37 10.76
N GLY A 10 -26.11 15.85 11.62
CA GLY A 10 -25.78 14.77 12.54
C GLY A 10 -25.44 13.54 11.72
N TRP A 11 -24.17 13.18 11.70
CA TRP A 11 -23.75 11.89 11.16
C TRP A 11 -24.44 10.78 11.94
N ASP A 12 -25.08 9.86 11.22
CA ASP A 12 -25.61 8.65 11.84
C ASP A 12 -24.46 7.79 12.42
N THR A 13 -24.80 6.83 13.28
CA THR A 13 -23.81 6.00 13.96
C THR A 13 -22.88 5.24 13.00
N ASN A 14 -23.35 4.87 11.81
CA ASN A 14 -22.53 4.18 10.83
C ASN A 14 -21.56 5.16 10.15
N GLN A 15 -21.99 6.37 9.85
CA GLN A 15 -21.13 7.44 9.35
C GLN A 15 -20.03 7.80 10.37
N GLN A 16 -20.39 7.97 11.65
CA GLN A 16 -19.40 8.22 12.70
C GLN A 16 -18.37 7.09 12.84
N ARG A 17 -18.82 5.83 12.79
CA ARG A 17 -17.93 4.66 12.82
C ARG A 17 -17.00 4.62 11.61
N HIS A 18 -17.50 4.97 10.44
CA HIS A 18 -16.71 4.99 9.22
C HIS A 18 -15.64 6.09 9.25
N GLU A 19 -16.00 7.29 9.70
CA GLU A 19 -15.06 8.41 9.85
C GLU A 19 -13.99 8.13 10.90
N LEU A 20 -14.37 7.48 12.01
CA LEU A 20 -13.41 7.01 13.01
C LEU A 20 -12.49 5.92 12.43
N ALA A 21 -13.03 4.98 11.65
CA ALA A 21 -12.28 3.90 11.02
C ALA A 21 -11.19 4.43 10.08
N LYS A 22 -11.44 5.51 9.32
CA LYS A 22 -10.43 6.15 8.45
C LYS A 22 -9.20 6.63 9.22
N VAL A 23 -9.39 7.08 10.45
CA VAL A 23 -8.31 7.60 11.31
C VAL A 23 -7.57 6.46 12.02
N ILE A 24 -8.30 5.47 12.54
CA ILE A 24 -7.71 4.36 13.29
C ILE A 24 -6.99 3.36 12.37
N TYR A 25 -7.58 3.09 11.21
CA TYR A 25 -7.07 2.12 10.26
C TYR A 25 -6.32 2.79 9.12
N GLN A 26 -5.47 3.77 9.43
CA GLN A 26 -4.62 4.40 8.44
C GLN A 26 -3.45 3.46 8.11
N PRO A 27 -3.32 2.99 6.86
CA PRO A 27 -2.23 2.11 6.50
C PRO A 27 -0.92 2.87 6.46
N THR A 28 0.18 2.17 6.71
CA THR A 28 1.54 2.75 6.66
C THR A 28 2.38 1.97 5.67
N LEU A 29 2.94 2.67 4.67
CA LEU A 29 4.01 2.12 3.84
C LEU A 29 5.35 2.50 4.45
N SER A 30 6.25 1.53 4.61
CA SER A 30 7.61 1.74 5.09
C SER A 30 8.63 1.05 4.20
N VAL A 31 9.83 1.62 4.18
CA VAL A 31 10.98 1.09 3.45
C VAL A 31 12.14 0.87 4.40
N LYS A 32 12.98 -0.13 4.14
CA LYS A 32 14.16 -0.44 4.95
C LYS A 32 15.29 -0.88 4.05
N ALA A 33 16.47 -0.30 4.26
CA ALA A 33 17.68 -0.74 3.60
C ALA A 33 17.97 -2.18 4.01
N GLU A 34 18.16 -3.07 3.04
CA GLU A 34 18.44 -4.46 3.30
C GLU A 34 19.72 -4.88 2.58
N GLN A 35 20.37 -5.93 3.09
CA GLN A 35 21.33 -6.68 2.30
C GLN A 35 21.25 -8.11 2.80
N SER A 36 20.41 -8.92 2.16
CA SER A 36 20.17 -10.30 2.54
C SER A 36 20.16 -11.17 1.28
N ALA A 37 20.72 -12.38 1.39
CA ALA A 37 20.61 -13.37 0.33
C ALA A 37 19.35 -14.20 0.58
N LEU A 38 18.34 -14.02 -0.28
CA LEU A 38 17.09 -14.79 -0.29
C LEU A 38 17.13 -15.71 -1.51
N ASP A 39 17.13 -17.03 -1.30
CA ASP A 39 17.06 -18.04 -2.36
C ASP A 39 18.03 -17.85 -3.54
N GLY A 40 19.27 -17.45 -3.22
CA GLY A 40 20.32 -17.21 -4.22
C GLY A 40 20.26 -15.85 -4.93
N ARG A 41 19.27 -15.00 -4.61
CA ARG A 41 19.20 -13.60 -5.03
C ARG A 41 19.53 -12.68 -3.87
N THR A 42 20.18 -11.54 -4.13
CA THR A 42 20.48 -10.54 -3.09
C THR A 42 19.40 -9.46 -3.07
N SER A 43 18.69 -9.33 -1.95
CA SER A 43 17.80 -8.21 -1.62
C SER A 43 18.62 -7.03 -1.14
N TYR A 44 18.25 -5.83 -1.56
CA TYR A 44 18.90 -4.56 -1.20
C TYR A 44 17.95 -3.57 -0.51
N CYS A 45 16.64 -3.77 -0.64
CA CYS A 45 15.63 -2.94 0.00
C CYS A 45 14.40 -3.78 0.31
N ALA A 46 13.82 -3.58 1.49
CA ALA A 46 12.55 -4.18 1.86
C ALA A 46 11.45 -3.11 1.92
N PHE A 47 10.26 -3.47 1.47
CA PHE A 47 9.04 -2.71 1.62
C PHE A 47 8.08 -3.44 2.55
N ARG A 48 7.35 -2.66 3.34
CA ARG A 48 6.30 -3.16 4.21
C ARG A 48 5.09 -2.24 4.14
N LEU A 49 3.96 -2.79 3.73
CA LEU A 49 2.66 -2.15 3.83
C LEU A 49 1.90 -2.74 5.02
N GLU A 50 1.66 -1.94 6.04
CA GLU A 50 0.86 -2.32 7.20
C GLU A 50 -0.61 -1.93 6.98
N LEU A 51 -1.50 -2.92 7.14
CA LEU A 51 -2.95 -2.82 6.97
C LEU A 51 -3.62 -3.04 8.33
N PRO A 52 -3.74 -1.99 9.15
CA PRO A 52 -4.31 -2.10 10.49
C PRO A 52 -5.78 -2.50 10.44
N GLY A 53 -6.19 -3.32 11.41
CA GLY A 53 -7.56 -3.80 11.54
C GLY A 53 -7.92 -4.99 10.66
N LEU A 54 -7.00 -5.52 9.85
CA LEU A 54 -7.16 -6.81 9.18
C LEU A 54 -6.71 -7.98 10.06
N SER A 55 -7.49 -9.05 10.11
CA SER A 55 -7.07 -10.33 10.73
C SER A 55 -6.36 -11.25 9.74
N SER A 56 -6.72 -11.15 8.47
CA SER A 56 -6.30 -11.98 7.34
C SER A 56 -6.57 -11.22 6.06
N LEU A 57 -5.80 -11.51 5.01
CA LEU A 57 -6.15 -11.08 3.66
C LEU A 57 -7.10 -12.09 3.03
N GLU A 58 -8.13 -11.59 2.40
CA GLU A 58 -9.18 -12.34 1.72
C GLU A 58 -9.44 -11.69 0.35
N VAL A 59 -10.02 -12.46 -0.58
CA VAL A 59 -10.26 -11.99 -1.95
C VAL A 59 -11.10 -10.71 -1.97
N ASP A 60 -12.03 -10.52 -1.04
CA ASP A 60 -12.98 -9.41 -1.06
C ASP A 60 -12.63 -8.26 -0.10
N ASN A 61 -11.48 -8.32 0.59
CA ASN A 61 -11.12 -7.37 1.63
C ASN A 61 -9.91 -6.49 1.28
N MET A 62 -9.22 -6.74 0.17
CA MET A 62 -8.15 -5.90 -0.31
C MET A 62 -8.12 -5.83 -1.83
N GLU A 63 -7.92 -4.62 -2.34
CA GLU A 63 -7.84 -4.30 -3.74
C GLU A 63 -6.67 -3.36 -3.98
N TRP A 64 -5.87 -3.61 -5.03
CA TRP A 64 -4.62 -2.88 -5.24
C TRP A 64 -4.21 -2.73 -6.71
N ALA A 65 -3.18 -1.91 -6.88
CA ALA A 65 -2.59 -1.43 -8.11
C ALA A 65 -1.11 -1.08 -7.87
N ILE A 66 -0.16 -1.76 -8.49
CA ILE A 66 1.27 -1.39 -8.43
C ILE A 66 1.85 -1.18 -9.82
N LEU A 67 2.57 -0.07 -9.98
CA LEU A 67 3.22 0.31 -11.23
C LEU A 67 4.70 0.63 -11.00
N ARG A 68 5.57 -0.01 -11.79
CA ARG A 68 7.05 0.16 -11.72
C ARG A 68 7.64 1.31 -12.50
N GLN A 69 6.94 1.76 -13.54
CA GLN A 69 7.38 2.89 -14.35
C GLN A 69 6.21 3.49 -15.12
N GLU A 70 6.40 4.71 -15.60
CA GLU A 70 5.49 5.32 -16.56
C GLU A 70 5.55 4.52 -17.87
N GLY A 71 4.43 3.94 -18.29
CA GLY A 71 4.34 3.10 -19.49
C GLY A 71 4.51 1.60 -19.29
N THR A 72 4.59 1.07 -18.05
CA THR A 72 4.58 -0.39 -17.85
C THR A 72 3.23 -1.00 -18.24
N ALA A 73 3.29 -2.20 -18.83
CA ALA A 73 2.09 -3.01 -19.04
C ALA A 73 1.54 -3.51 -17.70
N TRP A 74 0.24 -3.36 -17.50
CA TRP A 74 -0.44 -3.67 -16.24
C TRP A 74 -0.36 -5.15 -15.84
N ASP A 75 -0.78 -6.06 -16.73
CA ASP A 75 -0.92 -7.49 -16.38
C ASP A 75 0.41 -8.13 -15.94
N PRO A 76 1.55 -7.90 -16.64
CA PRO A 76 2.84 -8.45 -16.20
C PRO A 76 3.32 -7.90 -14.85
N ASP A 77 3.05 -6.62 -14.56
CA ASP A 77 3.40 -6.03 -13.26
C ASP A 77 2.52 -6.60 -12.16
N HIS A 78 1.22 -6.68 -12.39
CA HIS A 78 0.27 -7.27 -11.45
C HIS A 78 0.65 -8.70 -11.05
N ASP A 79 0.95 -9.56 -12.04
CA ASP A 79 1.32 -10.95 -11.78
C ASP A 79 2.65 -11.09 -11.04
N TYR A 80 3.63 -10.25 -11.38
CA TYR A 80 4.91 -10.20 -10.65
C TYR A 80 4.67 -9.85 -9.18
N TRP A 81 3.87 -8.81 -8.93
CA TRP A 81 3.67 -8.32 -7.58
C TRP A 81 2.86 -9.29 -6.73
N ASN A 82 1.81 -9.91 -7.25
CA ASN A 82 1.07 -10.95 -6.52
C ASN A 82 1.98 -12.09 -6.04
N GLN A 83 3.03 -12.43 -6.80
CA GLN A 83 3.98 -13.48 -6.42
C GLN A 83 5.11 -12.98 -5.50
N ALA A 84 5.49 -11.70 -5.62
CA ALA A 84 6.62 -11.15 -4.91
C ALA A 84 6.30 -10.74 -3.45
N PHE A 85 5.04 -10.42 -3.15
CA PHE A 85 4.63 -10.08 -1.79
C PHE A 85 4.45 -11.32 -0.92
N THR A 86 4.98 -11.22 0.28
CA THR A 86 4.73 -12.15 1.38
C THR A 86 3.78 -11.49 2.37
N THR A 87 2.90 -12.30 2.97
CA THR A 87 1.95 -11.82 3.97
C THR A 87 2.40 -12.24 5.36
N THR A 88 2.50 -11.27 6.26
CA THR A 88 2.84 -11.46 7.68
C THR A 88 1.66 -11.06 8.55
N ASN A 89 1.17 -11.99 9.38
CA ASN A 89 0.13 -11.68 10.36
C ASN A 89 0.76 -10.98 11.58
N MET A 90 0.28 -9.78 11.92
CA MET A 90 0.77 -8.99 13.06
C MET A 90 -0.15 -9.10 14.29
N GLY A 91 -1.02 -10.11 14.35
CA GLY A 91 -2.01 -10.29 15.39
C GLY A 91 -3.02 -9.14 15.43
N ALA A 92 -3.25 -8.57 16.60
CA ALA A 92 -4.20 -7.47 16.77
C ALA A 92 -3.79 -6.17 16.06
N ALA A 93 -2.51 -6.03 15.66
CA ALA A 93 -2.02 -4.85 14.97
C ALA A 93 -2.47 -4.80 13.49
N GLY A 94 -2.77 -5.95 12.88
CA GLY A 94 -3.20 -6.02 11.48
C GLY A 94 -2.47 -7.09 10.68
N VAL A 95 -2.41 -6.85 9.36
CA VAL A 95 -1.62 -7.64 8.42
C VAL A 95 -0.55 -6.75 7.80
N ALA A 96 0.67 -7.27 7.64
CA ALA A 96 1.71 -6.64 6.84
C ALA A 96 1.92 -7.39 5.53
N LEU A 97 2.04 -6.64 4.44
CA LEU A 97 2.55 -7.13 3.17
C LEU A 97 4.02 -6.72 3.06
N GLU A 98 4.91 -7.69 2.92
CA GLU A 98 6.34 -7.47 2.82
C GLU A 98 6.89 -7.93 1.48
N LEU A 99 7.82 -7.14 0.94
CA LEU A 99 8.45 -7.36 -0.35
C LEU A 99 9.92 -7.01 -0.26
N SER A 100 10.77 -7.93 -0.71
CA SER A 100 12.21 -7.69 -0.84
C SER A 100 12.57 -7.40 -2.29
N LEU A 101 13.13 -6.22 -2.54
CA LEU A 101 13.65 -5.81 -3.83
C LEU A 101 15.08 -6.25 -4.03
N THR A 102 15.35 -6.83 -5.19
CA THR A 102 16.69 -7.14 -5.65
C THR A 102 17.40 -5.92 -6.24
N GLY A 103 18.72 -6.04 -6.48
CA GLY A 103 19.48 -4.99 -7.16
C GLY A 103 18.92 -4.71 -8.56
N ALA A 104 18.49 -5.75 -9.27
CA ALA A 104 17.86 -5.60 -10.58
C ALA A 104 16.54 -4.82 -10.52
N ASP A 105 15.72 -5.02 -9.49
CA ASP A 105 14.50 -4.24 -9.29
C ASP A 105 14.82 -2.76 -9.08
N LEU A 106 15.85 -2.48 -8.27
CA LEU A 106 16.32 -1.13 -8.00
C LEU A 106 16.94 -0.47 -9.23
N ASP A 107 17.63 -1.21 -10.09
CA ASP A 107 18.30 -0.67 -11.28
C ASP A 107 17.35 -0.44 -12.47
N THR A 108 16.22 -1.15 -12.51
CA THR A 108 15.31 -1.16 -13.66
C THR A 108 14.04 -0.34 -13.44
N ALA A 109 13.60 -0.16 -12.20
CA ALA A 109 12.41 0.62 -11.89
C ALA A 109 12.78 2.08 -11.56
N GLY A 110 12.13 3.05 -12.21
CA GLY A 110 12.27 4.47 -11.87
C GLY A 110 11.53 4.85 -10.58
N GLY A 111 10.65 3.98 -10.08
CA GLY A 111 9.85 4.20 -8.88
C GLY A 111 8.66 3.25 -8.80
N PHE A 112 8.08 3.09 -7.63
CA PHE A 112 6.83 2.36 -7.46
C PHE A 112 5.71 3.31 -7.11
N TYR A 113 4.62 3.21 -7.84
CA TYR A 113 3.37 3.78 -7.42
C TYR A 113 2.47 2.66 -6.92
N LEU A 114 1.95 2.82 -5.71
CA LEU A 114 1.04 1.90 -5.06
C LEU A 114 -0.28 2.63 -4.81
N ALA A 115 -1.37 2.08 -5.33
CA ALA A 115 -2.73 2.48 -4.97
C ALA A 115 -3.51 1.28 -4.46
N PHE A 116 -4.20 1.42 -3.33
CA PHE A 116 -4.97 0.32 -2.75
C PHE A 116 -6.12 0.81 -1.87
N ARG A 117 -7.08 -0.07 -1.65
CA ARG A 117 -8.15 0.07 -0.67
C ARG A 117 -8.38 -1.27 0.02
N TYR A 118 -8.88 -1.22 1.25
CA TYR A 118 -9.13 -2.46 1.99
C TYR A 118 -10.30 -2.31 2.98
N LYS A 119 -10.85 -3.43 3.43
CA LYS A 119 -11.90 -3.49 4.46
C LYS A 119 -11.28 -4.01 5.75
N ALA A 120 -11.31 -3.23 6.83
CA ALA A 120 -10.95 -3.76 8.15
C ALA A 120 -11.91 -4.89 8.58
N ALA A 121 -11.47 -5.81 9.44
CA ALA A 121 -12.14 -7.08 9.79
C ALA A 121 -13.59 -6.96 10.29
N ASN A 122 -14.03 -5.76 10.70
CA ASN A 122 -15.39 -5.50 11.17
C ASN A 122 -16.08 -4.33 10.44
N SER A 123 -15.56 -3.92 9.27
CA SER A 123 -16.14 -2.85 8.46
C SER A 123 -16.55 -3.41 7.10
N PRO A 124 -17.84 -3.35 6.73
CA PRO A 124 -18.25 -3.70 5.36
C PRO A 124 -17.79 -2.64 4.34
N ASN A 125 -17.39 -1.46 4.82
CA ASN A 125 -17.02 -0.33 3.99
C ASN A 125 -15.53 -0.37 3.65
N TRP A 126 -15.22 -0.08 2.38
CA TRP A 126 -13.86 0.16 1.92
C TRP A 126 -13.23 1.35 2.62
N LEU A 127 -11.93 1.26 2.85
CA LEU A 127 -11.06 2.32 3.34
C LEU A 127 -9.95 2.57 2.29
N PRO A 128 -9.85 3.79 1.72
CA PRO A 128 -10.85 4.86 1.82
C PRO A 128 -12.16 4.47 1.09
N GLU A 129 -13.13 5.38 1.09
CA GLU A 129 -14.48 5.20 0.52
C GLU A 129 -14.48 4.58 -0.89
N THR A 130 -15.63 4.04 -1.30
CA THR A 130 -15.84 3.52 -2.66
C THR A 130 -15.34 4.52 -3.70
N ASP A 131 -14.59 4.02 -4.69
CA ASP A 131 -13.93 4.76 -5.78
C ASP A 131 -12.70 5.61 -5.40
N LYS A 132 -12.22 5.51 -4.15
CA LYS A 132 -10.94 6.08 -3.70
C LYS A 132 -9.92 4.99 -3.37
N ALA A 133 -8.65 5.39 -3.27
CA ALA A 133 -7.58 4.57 -2.73
C ALA A 133 -6.60 5.38 -1.88
N TYR A 134 -5.87 4.68 -1.03
CA TYR A 134 -4.62 5.19 -0.48
C TYR A 134 -3.57 5.17 -1.58
N HIS A 135 -2.76 6.22 -1.62
CA HIS A 135 -1.77 6.42 -2.68
C HIS A 135 -0.39 6.62 -2.06
N TYR A 136 0.58 5.88 -2.58
CA TYR A 136 1.98 6.02 -2.21
C TYR A 136 2.83 6.05 -3.47
N ARG A 137 3.89 6.85 -3.43
CA ARG A 137 4.91 6.87 -4.46
C ARG A 137 6.26 6.75 -3.80
N LEU A 138 7.03 5.79 -4.28
CA LEU A 138 8.44 5.66 -3.99
C LEU A 138 9.20 5.97 -5.27
N THR A 139 9.94 7.08 -5.32
CA THR A 139 10.83 7.32 -6.46
C THR A 139 12.17 6.67 -6.18
N LEU A 140 12.61 5.77 -7.05
CA LEU A 140 13.95 5.17 -6.96
C LEU A 140 14.97 6.13 -7.58
N HIS A 141 16.24 6.03 -7.17
CA HIS A 141 17.36 6.88 -7.62
C HIS A 141 17.29 8.38 -7.25
N GLU A 142 16.21 8.84 -6.62
CA GLU A 142 16.17 10.15 -5.97
C GLU A 142 16.79 10.07 -4.57
N GLN A 143 17.71 10.98 -4.29
CA GLN A 143 18.41 11.04 -3.00
C GLN A 143 17.39 11.27 -1.87
N GLY A 144 17.28 10.30 -0.96
CA GLY A 144 16.41 10.38 0.23
C GLY A 144 15.15 9.51 0.19
N ASN A 145 14.79 8.91 -0.95
CA ASN A 145 13.57 8.09 -1.06
C ASN A 145 13.82 6.59 -0.80
N VAL A 146 15.02 6.09 -1.09
CA VAL A 146 15.44 4.74 -0.70
C VAL A 146 16.49 4.87 0.38
N PRO A 147 16.30 4.24 1.55
CA PRO A 147 17.30 4.27 2.60
C PRO A 147 18.56 3.57 2.09
N MET A 148 19.66 4.32 2.05
CA MET A 148 21.01 3.77 1.92
C MET A 148 21.63 3.86 3.31
N VAL A 149 21.80 2.72 3.98
CA VAL A 149 22.52 2.67 5.26
C VAL A 149 23.85 1.98 5.07
N GLY A 150 24.88 2.48 5.74
CA GLY A 150 26.18 1.82 5.77
C GLY A 150 26.06 0.40 6.33
N ALA A 151 26.99 -0.50 5.97
CA ALA A 151 26.99 -1.89 6.44
C ALA A 151 26.94 -2.04 7.98
N ASN A 152 27.42 -1.03 8.70
CA ASN A 152 27.50 -1.00 10.17
C ASN A 152 26.43 -0.12 10.84
N GLU A 153 25.48 0.41 10.07
CA GLU A 153 24.39 1.24 10.60
C GLU A 153 23.14 0.39 10.88
N THR A 154 22.38 0.80 11.89
CA THR A 154 21.13 0.11 12.25
C THR A 154 20.11 0.29 11.13
N LYS A 155 19.76 -0.82 10.47
CA LYS A 155 18.67 -0.88 9.48
C LYS A 155 17.34 -0.66 10.19
N GLN A 156 16.67 0.46 9.88
CA GLN A 156 15.36 0.79 10.44
C GLN A 156 14.32 0.97 9.34
N TRP A 157 13.07 0.66 9.67
CA TRP A 157 11.93 0.98 8.82
C TRP A 157 11.71 2.50 8.83
N GLN A 158 11.62 3.09 7.65
CA GLN A 158 11.35 4.50 7.42
C GLN A 158 10.00 4.63 6.73
N ALA A 159 9.09 5.39 7.33
CA ALA A 159 7.76 5.59 6.77
C ALA A 159 7.83 6.43 5.49
N VAL A 160 7.09 6.02 4.47
CA VAL A 160 6.89 6.78 3.24
C VAL A 160 5.69 7.71 3.43
N THR A 161 5.84 8.96 3.03
CA THR A 161 4.72 9.92 3.10
C THR A 161 3.63 9.52 2.10
N PRO A 162 2.36 9.38 2.52
CA PRO A 162 1.26 9.14 1.60
C PRO A 162 1.04 10.35 0.68
N LEU A 163 0.53 10.10 -0.52
CA LEU A 163 0.08 11.14 -1.42
C LEU A 163 -1.34 11.58 -1.06
N GLU A 164 -1.59 12.88 -1.07
CA GLU A 164 -2.92 13.45 -0.81
C GLU A 164 -3.91 13.18 -1.96
N ALA A 165 -3.41 12.95 -3.17
CA ALA A 165 -4.19 12.73 -4.38
C ALA A 165 -3.52 11.71 -5.31
N PRO A 166 -4.29 11.09 -6.23
CA PRO A 166 -3.74 10.32 -7.33
C PRO A 166 -2.66 11.08 -8.10
N ASP A 167 -1.61 10.38 -8.53
CA ASP A 167 -0.74 10.94 -9.56
C ASP A 167 -1.57 11.04 -10.84
N THR A 168 -1.72 12.25 -11.38
CA THR A 168 -2.59 12.54 -12.54
C THR A 168 -2.23 11.73 -13.78
N ARG A 169 -0.99 11.27 -13.88
CA ARG A 169 -0.52 10.38 -14.96
C ARG A 169 -1.09 8.96 -14.84
N LEU A 170 -1.60 8.59 -13.67
CA LEU A 170 -2.02 7.23 -13.32
C LEU A 170 -3.53 7.11 -13.10
N THR A 171 -4.28 8.20 -13.23
CA THR A 171 -5.75 8.23 -13.06
C THR A 171 -6.45 7.19 -13.94
N ALA A 172 -5.92 6.86 -15.11
CA ALA A 172 -6.49 5.86 -16.02
C ALA A 172 -6.30 4.40 -15.56
N LEU A 173 -5.39 4.13 -14.61
CA LEU A 173 -5.09 2.78 -14.11
C LEU A 173 -5.76 2.51 -12.75
N ILE A 174 -6.13 3.57 -12.03
CA ILE A 174 -6.83 3.57 -10.73
C ILE A 174 -8.30 3.09 -10.86
N ILE A 175 -8.77 2.78 -12.07
CA ILE A 175 -10.12 2.31 -12.38
C ILE A 175 -10.25 0.78 -12.40
N LYS A 176 -9.14 0.04 -12.31
CA LYS A 176 -9.10 -1.43 -12.35
C LYS A 176 -8.28 -1.98 -11.18
N TYR A 177 -8.87 -2.01 -9.99
CA TYR A 177 -8.27 -2.72 -8.87
C TYR A 177 -8.45 -4.24 -9.02
N HIS A 178 -7.49 -4.99 -8.52
CA HIS A 178 -7.55 -6.44 -8.47
C HIS A 178 -7.33 -6.94 -7.05
N THR A 179 -7.80 -8.16 -6.79
CA THR A 179 -7.68 -8.79 -5.47
C THR A 179 -6.31 -9.45 -5.37
N LEU A 180 -5.58 -9.24 -4.28
CA LEU A 180 -4.23 -9.82 -4.10
C LEU A 180 -4.24 -11.36 -4.15
N ILE A 181 -5.36 -11.99 -3.77
CA ILE A 181 -5.50 -13.45 -3.65
C ILE A 181 -6.13 -14.09 -4.90
N SER A 182 -6.55 -13.30 -5.90
CA SER A 182 -6.94 -13.92 -7.17
C SER A 182 -5.69 -14.35 -7.92
N ASP A 183 -5.40 -15.66 -7.85
CA ASP A 183 -4.58 -16.36 -8.83
C ASP A 183 -4.89 -15.84 -10.24
N PRO A 184 -3.89 -15.60 -11.09
CA PRO A 184 -4.15 -15.44 -12.51
C PRO A 184 -4.81 -16.73 -12.98
N THR A 185 -6.09 -16.66 -13.31
CA THR A 185 -6.77 -17.75 -13.99
C THR A 185 -6.09 -17.87 -15.35
N LYS A 186 -5.17 -18.84 -15.47
CA LYS A 186 -4.55 -19.17 -16.76
C LYS A 186 -5.68 -19.52 -17.74
N SER A 187 -5.89 -18.66 -18.74
CA SER A 187 -6.45 -19.09 -20.03
C SER A 187 -5.30 -19.34 -20.99
#